data_AF-A0A3S9SIR2-F1
#
_entry.id   AF-A0A3S9SIR2-F1
#
_cell.length_a   1.000
_cell.length_b   1.000
_cell.length_c   1.000
_cell.angle_alpha   90.00
_cell.angle_beta   90.00
_cell.angle_gamma   90.00
#
_symmetry.space_group_name_H-M   'P 1'
#
loop_
_entity.id
_entity.type
_entity.pdbx_description
1 polymer ?
#
loop_
_entity_poly.entity_id
_entity_poly.type
_entity_poly.pdbx_seq_one_letter_code
_entity_poly.pdbx_strand_id
1 'polypeptide(L)'
;MKLLKTALLLAALSPALAAAGPIPADCRTAINDFITVQSFVAACPYIAESEIRTKTRIRHIYEGLARQSACQADPAALAELRRKHPAAQVFGADGKRRASRVEIAAYCRNQRPELARIVRQYNPEGRR
;
A
#
# COMPACT_ATOMS: atom_id res chain seq x y z
N MET A 1 -46.38 20.86 0.27
CA MET A 1 -45.11 21.24 -0.39
C MET A 1 -43.88 20.97 0.49
N LYS A 2 -43.69 19.73 1.02
CA LYS A 2 -42.54 19.37 1.89
C LYS A 2 -41.54 18.40 1.24
N LEU A 3 -41.85 17.86 0.06
CA LEU A 3 -41.02 16.86 -0.63
C LEU A 3 -39.87 17.47 -1.48
N LEU A 4 -40.00 18.73 -1.91
CA LEU A 4 -38.95 19.38 -2.72
C LEU A 4 -37.70 19.77 -1.91
N LYS A 5 -37.86 20.06 -0.61
CA LYS A 5 -36.77 20.56 0.25
C LYS A 5 -35.81 19.45 0.67
N THR A 6 -36.31 18.22 0.83
CA THR A 6 -35.50 17.04 1.15
C THR A 6 -34.74 16.50 -0.06
N ALA A 7 -35.32 16.56 -1.27
CA ALA A 7 -34.61 16.17 -2.50
C ALA A 7 -33.42 17.11 -2.81
N LEU A 8 -33.57 18.42 -2.55
CA LEU A 8 -32.47 19.38 -2.74
C LEU A 8 -31.29 19.17 -1.78
N LEU A 9 -31.55 18.72 -0.55
CA LEU A 9 -30.50 18.45 0.45
C LEU A 9 -29.67 17.20 0.12
N LEU A 10 -30.25 16.19 -0.54
CA LEU A 10 -29.53 15.00 -1.02
C LEU A 10 -28.67 15.30 -2.27
N ALA A 11 -29.07 16.24 -3.11
CA ALA A 11 -28.26 16.70 -4.23
C ALA A 11 -27.06 17.58 -3.80
N ALA A 12 -27.20 18.31 -2.69
CA ALA A 12 -26.15 19.20 -2.17
C ALA A 12 -24.97 18.48 -1.48
N LEU A 13 -25.13 17.21 -1.10
CA LEU A 13 -24.06 16.39 -0.50
C LEU A 13 -23.23 15.61 -1.54
N SER A 14 -23.55 15.74 -2.82
CA SER A 14 -22.97 14.90 -3.90
C SER A 14 -21.84 15.49 -4.76
N PRO A 15 -21.21 16.67 -4.52
CA PRO A 15 -19.97 17.00 -5.24
C PRO A 15 -18.70 16.39 -4.60
N ALA A 16 -18.72 16.07 -3.31
CA ALA A 16 -17.52 15.57 -2.61
C ALA A 16 -17.18 14.10 -2.94
N LEU A 17 -18.09 13.37 -3.57
CA LEU A 17 -17.91 11.97 -3.97
C LEU A 17 -17.54 11.79 -5.45
N ALA A 18 -17.58 12.87 -6.24
CA ALA A 18 -17.52 12.79 -7.71
C ALA A 18 -16.16 13.16 -8.34
N ALA A 19 -15.12 13.45 -7.54
CA ALA A 19 -13.78 13.72 -8.07
C ALA A 19 -12.67 13.09 -7.21
N ALA A 20 -12.91 11.85 -6.81
CA ALA A 20 -11.82 10.91 -6.58
C ALA A 20 -11.18 10.57 -7.93
N GLY A 21 -10.33 11.46 -8.46
CA GLY A 21 -9.54 11.14 -9.65
C GLY A 21 -8.72 9.86 -9.42
N PRO A 22 -8.31 9.15 -10.48
CA PRO A 22 -7.44 7.98 -10.33
C PRO A 22 -6.18 8.36 -9.56
N ILE A 23 -5.71 7.48 -8.66
CA ILE A 23 -4.46 7.71 -7.92
C ILE A 23 -3.34 7.97 -8.94
N PRO A 24 -2.62 9.11 -8.85
CA PRO A 24 -1.51 9.42 -9.75
C PRO A 24 -0.50 8.27 -9.79
N ALA A 25 0.14 8.05 -10.94
CA ALA A 25 0.99 6.87 -11.15
C ALA A 25 2.10 6.76 -10.09
N ASP A 26 2.77 7.87 -9.77
CA ASP A 26 3.84 7.90 -8.76
C ASP A 26 3.31 7.58 -7.36
N CYS A 27 2.13 8.12 -7.01
CA CYS A 27 1.45 7.82 -5.76
C CYS A 27 1.02 6.34 -5.68
N ARG A 28 0.56 5.75 -6.79
CA ARG A 28 0.15 4.35 -6.85
C ARG A 28 1.33 3.41 -6.62
N THR A 29 2.45 3.69 -7.28
CA THR A 29 3.71 2.94 -7.11
C THR A 29 4.18 3.03 -5.67
N ALA A 30 4.23 4.23 -5.10
CA ALA A 30 4.59 4.46 -3.71
C ALA A 30 3.72 3.66 -2.71
N ILE A 31 2.39 3.72 -2.89
CA ILE A 31 1.47 3.01 -2.01
C ILE A 31 1.65 1.49 -2.15
N ASN A 32 1.86 0.97 -3.37
CA ASN A 32 2.17 -0.45 -3.58
C ASN A 32 3.48 -0.88 -2.94
N ASP A 33 4.54 -0.07 -3.06
CA ASP A 33 5.83 -0.32 -2.40
C ASP A 33 5.64 -0.43 -0.88
N PHE A 34 4.84 0.48 -0.28
CA PHE A 34 4.54 0.45 1.14
C PHE A 34 3.76 -0.79 1.57
N ILE A 35 2.71 -1.15 0.83
CA ILE A 35 1.93 -2.37 1.13
C ILE A 35 2.85 -3.60 1.01
N THR A 36 3.75 -3.64 0.03
CA THR A 36 4.73 -4.72 -0.15
C THR A 36 5.65 -4.83 1.06
N VAL A 37 6.29 -3.74 1.49
CA VAL A 37 7.21 -3.75 2.64
C VAL A 37 6.49 -4.18 3.91
N GLN A 38 5.32 -3.60 4.23
CA GLN A 38 4.58 -3.96 5.44
C GLN A 38 4.12 -5.42 5.44
N SER A 39 3.52 -5.88 4.34
CA SER A 39 3.05 -7.26 4.22
C SER A 39 4.21 -8.25 4.28
N PHE A 40 5.35 -7.92 3.70
CA PHE A 40 6.54 -8.77 3.72
C PHE A 40 7.18 -8.85 5.10
N VAL A 41 7.28 -7.74 5.83
CA VAL A 41 7.78 -7.73 7.22
C VAL A 41 6.88 -8.58 8.12
N ALA A 42 5.56 -8.47 7.96
CA ALA A 42 4.60 -9.28 8.72
C ALA A 42 4.69 -10.78 8.38
N ALA A 43 4.89 -11.11 7.10
CA ALA A 43 4.92 -12.48 6.61
C ALA A 43 6.26 -13.20 6.85
N CYS A 44 7.37 -12.49 6.70
CA CYS A 44 8.71 -13.05 6.50
C CYS A 44 9.77 -12.32 7.36
N PRO A 45 9.58 -12.18 8.69
CA PRO A 45 10.34 -11.23 9.51
C PRO A 45 11.85 -11.44 9.44
N TYR A 46 12.34 -12.70 9.46
CA TYR A 46 13.78 -12.99 9.38
C TYR A 46 14.42 -12.61 8.03
N ILE A 47 13.70 -12.83 6.93
CA ILE A 47 14.18 -12.46 5.58
C ILE A 47 14.16 -10.94 5.45
N ALA A 48 13.05 -10.32 5.86
CA ALA A 48 12.90 -8.88 5.89
C ALA A 48 14.04 -8.24 6.69
N GLU A 49 14.37 -8.79 7.86
CA GLU A 49 15.48 -8.33 8.68
C GLU A 49 16.82 -8.43 7.96
N SER A 50 17.13 -9.54 7.29
CA SER A 50 18.39 -9.68 6.55
C SER A 50 18.52 -8.68 5.38
N GLU A 51 17.42 -8.42 4.67
CA GLU A 51 17.39 -7.55 3.48
C GLU A 51 17.30 -6.06 3.85
N ILE A 52 16.68 -5.74 5.00
CA ILE A 52 16.39 -4.36 5.44
C ILE A 52 17.39 -3.87 6.51
N ARG A 53 17.87 -4.74 7.41
CA ARG A 53 18.72 -4.37 8.57
C ARG A 53 20.21 -4.22 8.21
N THR A 54 20.68 -4.84 7.13
CA THR A 54 22.11 -4.84 6.76
C THR A 54 22.60 -3.54 6.10
N LYS A 55 21.73 -2.63 5.65
CA LYS A 55 22.16 -1.47 4.85
C LYS A 55 21.50 -0.13 5.17
N THR A 56 20.99 0.09 6.39
CA THR A 56 20.39 1.38 6.77
C THR A 56 18.94 1.52 6.23
N ARG A 57 18.11 2.29 6.97
CA ARG A 57 16.94 3.05 6.44
C ARG A 57 15.58 2.37 6.23
N ILE A 58 15.05 1.63 7.22
CA ILE A 58 13.58 1.65 7.41
C ILE A 58 13.12 3.11 7.44
N ARG A 59 13.80 3.97 8.19
CA ARG A 59 13.46 5.39 8.28
C ARG A 59 13.34 6.10 6.92
N HIS A 60 14.22 5.86 5.94
CA HIS A 60 14.11 6.56 4.64
C HIS A 60 13.11 5.91 3.68
N ILE A 61 12.86 4.61 3.82
CA ILE A 61 11.71 3.96 3.19
C ILE A 61 10.43 4.62 3.75
N TYR A 62 10.28 4.70 5.07
CA TYR A 62 9.12 5.33 5.72
C TYR A 62 9.05 6.86 5.49
N GLU A 63 10.16 7.60 5.44
CA GLU A 63 10.17 9.05 5.15
C GLU A 63 9.89 9.33 3.67
N GLY A 64 10.46 8.54 2.75
CA GLY A 64 10.16 8.63 1.32
C GLY A 64 8.69 8.31 1.04
N LEU A 65 8.18 7.25 1.68
CA LEU A 65 6.78 6.84 1.61
C LEU A 65 5.86 7.82 2.35
N ALA A 66 6.28 8.45 3.45
CA ALA A 66 5.51 9.48 4.16
C ALA A 66 5.40 10.77 3.34
N ARG A 67 6.48 11.19 2.66
CA ARG A 67 6.44 12.29 1.69
C ARG A 67 5.51 11.98 0.52
N GLN A 68 5.38 10.72 0.14
CA GLN A 68 4.42 10.25 -0.87
C GLN A 68 3.00 10.03 -0.32
N SER A 69 2.83 9.81 0.99
CA SER A 69 1.51 9.76 1.64
C SER A 69 0.80 11.12 1.69
N ALA A 70 1.49 12.20 1.33
CA ALA A 70 0.89 13.48 0.99
C ALA A 70 0.00 13.40 -0.27
N CYS A 71 0.10 12.32 -1.04
CA CYS A 71 -0.89 11.98 -2.06
C CYS A 71 -2.23 11.72 -1.35
N GLN A 72 -3.10 12.74 -1.33
CA GLN A 72 -4.51 12.57 -0.96
C GLN A 72 -5.14 11.62 -1.97
N ALA A 73 -5.16 10.33 -1.65
CA ALA A 73 -5.82 9.31 -2.43
C ALA A 73 -7.25 9.12 -1.89
N ASP A 74 -8.20 9.01 -2.81
CA ASP A 74 -9.55 8.60 -2.48
C ASP A 74 -9.55 7.25 -1.71
N PRO A 75 -10.25 7.17 -0.56
CA PRO A 75 -10.39 5.94 0.19
C PRO A 75 -10.88 4.75 -0.64
N ALA A 76 -11.78 4.95 -1.62
CA ALA A 76 -12.27 3.86 -2.46
C ALA A 76 -11.20 3.36 -3.44
N ALA A 77 -10.46 4.28 -4.08
CA ALA A 77 -9.31 3.94 -4.92
C ALA A 77 -8.19 3.24 -4.13
N LEU A 78 -7.93 3.65 -2.88
CA LEU A 78 -6.96 3.01 -2.00
C LEU A 78 -7.40 1.59 -1.58
N ALA A 79 -8.69 1.40 -1.27
CA ALA A 79 -9.24 0.09 -0.98
C ALA A 79 -9.13 -0.84 -2.19
N GLU A 80 -9.39 -0.33 -3.39
CA GLU A 80 -9.25 -1.09 -4.63
C GLU A 80 -7.80 -1.48 -4.91
N LEU A 81 -6.84 -0.58 -4.68
CA LEU A 81 -5.43 -0.87 -4.81
C LEU A 81 -4.99 -1.98 -3.85
N ARG A 82 -5.45 -1.93 -2.60
CA ARG A 82 -5.20 -2.99 -1.60
C ARG A 82 -5.79 -4.33 -2.03
N ARG A 83 -7.04 -4.35 -2.53
CA ARG A 83 -7.70 -5.58 -3.03
C ARG A 83 -6.90 -6.24 -4.15
N LYS A 84 -6.31 -5.44 -5.04
CA LYS A 84 -5.52 -5.93 -6.19
C LYS A 84 -4.09 -6.32 -5.83
N HIS A 85 -3.60 -5.92 -4.66
CA HIS A 85 -2.23 -6.21 -4.25
C HIS A 85 -2.01 -7.72 -4.03
N PRO A 86 -0.85 -8.30 -4.40
CA PRO A 86 -0.56 -9.73 -4.18
C PRO A 86 -0.75 -10.19 -2.72
N ALA A 87 -0.51 -9.28 -1.76
CA ALA A 87 -0.74 -9.55 -0.34
C ALA A 87 -2.20 -9.86 -0.01
N ALA A 88 -3.18 -9.30 -0.74
CA ALA A 88 -4.60 -9.55 -0.47
C ALA A 88 -5.01 -11.01 -0.75
N GLN A 89 -4.32 -11.69 -1.67
CA GLN A 89 -4.55 -13.12 -1.91
C GLN A 89 -4.16 -13.96 -0.70
N VAL A 90 -3.18 -13.49 0.09
CA VAL A 90 -2.58 -14.22 1.22
C VAL A 90 -3.18 -13.78 2.56
N PHE A 91 -3.41 -12.50 2.75
CA PHE A 91 -3.86 -11.92 4.03
C PHE A 91 -5.27 -11.35 3.97
N GLY A 92 -5.97 -11.45 2.84
CA GLY A 92 -7.23 -10.75 2.62
C GLY A 92 -7.01 -9.26 2.38
N ALA A 93 -8.00 -8.59 1.78
CA ALA A 93 -7.92 -7.17 1.46
C ALA A 93 -7.78 -6.26 2.70
N ASP A 94 -8.24 -6.74 3.85
CA ASP A 94 -8.14 -6.08 5.14
C ASP A 94 -6.93 -6.54 5.98
N GLY A 95 -6.14 -7.48 5.47
CA GLY A 95 -4.98 -8.04 6.16
C GLY A 95 -5.31 -8.98 7.33
N LYS A 96 -6.58 -9.35 7.54
CA LYS A 96 -7.02 -10.13 8.71
C LYS A 96 -7.14 -11.63 8.45
N ARG A 97 -7.02 -12.08 7.20
CA ARG A 97 -7.05 -13.51 6.89
C ARG A 97 -5.83 -14.19 7.49
N ARG A 98 -6.08 -15.24 8.25
CA ARG A 98 -5.02 -16.12 8.74
C ARG A 98 -4.50 -16.99 7.60
N ALA A 99 -3.34 -16.64 7.06
CA ALA A 99 -2.64 -17.42 6.06
C ALA A 99 -2.00 -18.67 6.67
N SER A 100 -1.95 -19.76 5.91
CA SER A 100 -1.17 -20.95 6.26
C SER A 100 0.33 -20.69 6.07
N ARG A 101 1.16 -21.53 6.69
CA ARG A 101 2.62 -21.46 6.53
C ARG A 101 3.06 -21.62 5.08
N VAL A 102 2.37 -22.45 4.30
CA VAL A 102 2.69 -22.71 2.88
C VAL A 102 2.41 -21.46 2.04
N GLU A 103 1.27 -20.81 2.25
CA GLU A 103 0.92 -19.56 1.56
C GLU A 103 1.90 -18.44 1.90
N ILE A 104 2.26 -18.30 3.18
CA ILE A 104 3.26 -17.32 3.63
C ILE A 104 4.62 -17.61 2.96
N ALA A 105 5.10 -18.86 2.96
CA ALA A 105 6.37 -19.19 2.35
C ALA A 105 6.39 -18.92 0.84
N ALA A 106 5.30 -19.23 0.13
CA ALA A 106 5.16 -18.91 -1.29
C ALA A 106 5.16 -17.39 -1.53
N TYR A 107 4.44 -16.63 -0.71
CA TYR A 107 4.44 -15.17 -0.76
C TYR A 107 5.84 -14.60 -0.57
N CYS A 108 6.58 -15.03 0.46
CA CYS A 108 7.95 -14.60 0.73
C CYS A 108 8.85 -14.83 -0.48
N ARG A 109 8.80 -16.02 -1.10
CA ARG A 109 9.62 -16.33 -2.28
C ARG A 109 9.29 -15.43 -3.46
N ASN A 110 7.99 -15.23 -3.73
CA ASN A 110 7.53 -14.48 -4.89
C ASN A 110 7.76 -12.97 -4.76
N GLN A 111 7.67 -12.43 -3.54
CA GLN A 111 7.78 -10.98 -3.30
C GLN A 111 9.20 -10.52 -2.92
N ARG A 112 10.13 -11.44 -2.66
CA ARG A 112 11.52 -11.09 -2.31
C ARG A 112 12.22 -10.25 -3.39
N PRO A 113 12.10 -10.52 -4.70
CA PRO A 113 12.73 -9.68 -5.73
C PRO A 113 12.20 -8.24 -5.71
N GLU A 114 10.90 -8.08 -5.45
CA GLU A 114 10.24 -6.77 -5.39
C GLU A 114 10.67 -5.99 -4.15
N LEU A 115 10.77 -6.65 -2.99
CA LEU A 115 11.36 -6.06 -1.80
C LEU A 115 12.78 -5.56 -2.07
N ALA A 116 13.62 -6.37 -2.73
CA ALA A 116 14.99 -5.97 -3.06
C ALA A 116 15.03 -4.77 -4.03
N ARG A 117 14.08 -4.67 -4.98
CA ARG A 117 13.93 -3.51 -5.87
C ARG A 117 13.61 -2.25 -5.07
N ILE A 118 12.62 -2.33 -4.16
CA ILE A 118 12.19 -1.23 -3.29
C ILE A 118 13.34 -0.75 -2.42
N VAL A 119 14.02 -1.68 -1.72
CA VAL A 119 15.16 -1.33 -0.86
C VAL A 119 16.24 -0.57 -1.65
N ARG A 120 16.58 -1.02 -2.87
CA ARG A 120 17.55 -0.30 -3.74
C ARG A 120 17.08 1.09 -4.16
N GLN A 121 15.79 1.27 -4.43
CA GLN A 121 15.23 2.55 -4.85
C GLN A 121 15.31 3.61 -3.74
N TYR A 122 14.96 3.22 -2.51
CA TYR A 122 14.93 4.15 -1.37
C TYR A 122 16.26 4.20 -0.59
N ASN A 123 17.25 3.39 -0.97
CA ASN A 123 18.59 3.38 -0.39
C ASN A 123 19.71 3.39 -1.44
N PRO A 124 19.94 4.53 -2.10
CA PRO A 124 20.92 4.64 -3.18
C PRO A 124 22.39 4.53 -2.70
N GLU A 125 22.67 4.66 -1.41
CA GLU A 125 24.01 4.65 -0.82
C GLU A 125 24.73 3.28 -0.91
N GLY A 126 24.03 2.22 -1.34
CA GLY A 126 24.61 0.90 -1.57
C GLY A 126 25.40 0.72 -2.89
N ARG A 127 25.56 1.78 -3.70
CA ARG A 127 26.34 1.79 -4.96
C ARG A 127 27.68 2.55 -4.84
N ARG A 128 28.39 2.37 -3.73
CA ARG A 128 29.80 2.80 -3.61
C ARG A 128 30.64 1.61 -3.21
#